data_AF-A0A950RMG2-F1
#
_entry.id   AF-A0A950RMG2-F1
#
_cell.length_a   1.000
_cell.length_b   1.000
_cell.length_c   1.000
_cell.angle_alpha   90.00
_cell.angle_beta   90.00
_cell.angle_gamma   90.00
#
_symmetry.space_group_name_H-M   'P 1'
#
loop_
_entity.id
_entity.type
_entity.pdbx_description
1 polymer ?
#
loop_
_entity_poly.entity_id
_entity_poly.type
_entity_poly.pdbx_seq_one_letter_code
_entity_poly.pdbx_strand_id
1 'polypeptide(L)'
;LCLSSGFLVGQGPWLPPPLPLPPPPQVAFAPPCSSCPVTLCEFARTFHPEPGTYHVLIIHPVKRCPVPVCFTLPPGCPSVHLGKRELVFDYGCQAVTIQFKVLFGRVKVSYD
;
A
#
# COMPACT_ATOMS: atom_id res chain seq x y z
N LEU A 1 19.28 81.97 12.52
CA LEU A 1 18.37 80.99 13.14
C LEU A 1 17.94 80.02 12.05
N CYS A 2 18.71 78.94 11.85
CA CYS A 2 18.45 77.94 10.82
C CYS A 2 17.52 76.88 11.39
N LEU A 3 16.33 76.74 10.78
CA LEU A 3 15.34 75.73 11.14
C LEU A 3 15.79 74.36 10.63
N SER A 4 15.96 73.42 11.55
CA SER A 4 16.19 72.00 11.24
C SER A 4 14.84 71.33 11.03
N SER A 5 14.56 70.85 9.82
CA SER A 5 13.39 70.01 9.53
C SER A 5 13.79 68.53 9.57
N GLY A 6 13.08 67.77 10.41
CA GLY A 6 13.35 66.38 10.72
C GLY A 6 12.98 65.38 9.62
N PHE A 7 13.73 64.28 9.60
CA PHE A 7 13.44 63.07 8.82
C PHE A 7 12.35 62.24 9.52
N LEU A 8 11.25 61.96 8.82
CA LEU A 8 10.28 60.95 9.23
C LEU A 8 10.76 59.58 8.73
N VAL A 9 11.24 58.73 9.64
CA VAL A 9 11.53 57.33 9.36
C VAL A 9 10.21 56.57 9.26
N GLY A 10 9.92 56.05 8.06
CA GLY A 10 8.72 55.30 7.75
C GLY A 10 8.61 54.01 8.58
N GLN A 11 7.47 53.86 9.24
CA GLN A 11 7.04 52.58 9.81
C GLN A 11 6.26 51.82 8.74
N GLY A 12 6.91 50.83 8.12
CA GLY A 12 6.22 49.83 7.32
C GLY A 12 5.41 48.87 8.21
N PRO A 13 4.30 48.30 7.72
CA PRO A 13 3.46 47.40 8.50
C PRO A 13 4.20 46.10 8.83
N TRP A 14 4.31 45.79 10.12
CA TRP A 14 4.91 44.57 10.63
C TRP A 14 3.97 43.39 10.37
N LEU A 15 4.32 42.48 9.46
CA LEU A 15 3.56 41.26 9.19
C LEU A 15 4.03 40.12 10.11
N PRO A 16 3.13 39.39 10.78
CA PRO A 16 3.48 38.25 11.61
C PRO A 16 4.14 37.12 10.82
N PRO A 17 5.11 36.41 11.42
CA PRO A 17 5.75 35.27 10.77
C PRO A 17 4.70 34.18 10.46
N PRO A 18 4.78 33.52 9.29
CA PRO A 18 3.85 32.47 8.92
C PRO A 18 3.91 31.31 9.91
N LEU A 19 2.75 30.88 10.40
CA LEU A 19 2.63 29.74 11.31
C LEU A 19 3.04 28.43 10.61
N PRO A 20 3.72 27.50 11.30
CA PRO A 20 3.97 26.16 10.78
C PRO A 20 2.65 25.44 10.48
N LEU A 21 2.42 25.07 9.22
CA LEU A 21 1.27 24.24 8.86
C LEU A 21 1.44 22.83 9.44
N PRO A 22 0.35 22.18 9.92
CA PRO A 22 0.40 20.78 10.30
C PRO A 22 0.78 19.92 9.09
N PRO A 23 1.53 18.83 9.29
CA PRO A 23 1.85 17.92 8.20
C PRO A 23 0.54 17.38 7.59
N PRO A 24 0.44 17.28 6.26
CA PRO A 24 -0.74 16.75 5.61
C PRO A 24 -1.04 15.34 6.16
N PRO A 25 -2.33 14.97 6.33
CA PRO A 25 -2.68 13.62 6.73
C PRO A 25 -2.02 12.64 5.77
N GLN A 26 -1.20 11.73 6.32
CA GLN A 26 -0.61 10.64 5.55
C GLN A 26 -1.76 9.80 5.01
N VAL A 27 -2.10 10.01 3.74
CA VAL A 27 -3.05 9.19 3.02
C VAL A 27 -2.42 7.81 2.99
N ALA A 28 -2.94 6.88 3.80
CA ALA A 28 -2.56 5.48 3.69
C ALA A 28 -2.73 5.10 2.22
N PHE A 29 -1.61 4.81 1.55
CA PHE A 29 -1.58 4.49 0.14
C PHE A 29 -2.41 3.22 -0.02
N ALA A 30 -3.67 3.37 -0.42
CA ALA A 30 -4.53 2.22 -0.66
C ALA A 30 -3.83 1.43 -1.78
N PRO A 31 -3.49 0.14 -1.55
CA PRO A 31 -2.80 -0.64 -2.56
C PRO A 31 -3.66 -0.66 -3.84
N PRO A 32 -3.04 -0.60 -5.02
CA PRO A 32 -3.77 -0.54 -6.28
C PRO A 32 -4.67 -1.77 -6.40
N CYS A 33 -5.98 -1.55 -6.39
CA CYS A 33 -6.96 -2.58 -6.74
C CYS A 33 -6.69 -2.96 -8.21
N SER A 34 -6.06 -4.11 -8.44
CA SER A 34 -5.88 -4.63 -9.80
C SER A 34 -7.25 -4.99 -10.36
N SER A 35 -7.80 -4.12 -11.21
CA SER A 35 -9.06 -4.34 -11.93
C SER A 35 -8.92 -5.45 -12.97
N CYS A 36 -7.70 -5.71 -13.44
CA CYS A 36 -7.40 -6.81 -14.35
C CYS A 36 -7.07 -8.09 -13.57
N PRO A 37 -7.73 -9.22 -13.87
CA PRO A 37 -7.40 -10.48 -13.26
C PRO A 37 -6.05 -10.99 -13.78
N VAL A 38 -5.15 -11.37 -12.87
CA VAL A 38 -3.80 -11.85 -13.21
C VAL A 38 -3.66 -13.33 -12.91
N THR A 39 -2.77 -14.02 -13.63
CA THR A 39 -2.46 -15.42 -13.29
C THR A 39 -1.62 -15.51 -12.03
N LEU A 40 -1.66 -16.65 -11.31
CA LEU A 40 -0.86 -16.86 -10.10
C LEU A 40 0.66 -16.64 -10.34
N CYS A 41 1.16 -17.10 -11.48
CA CYS A 41 2.56 -16.98 -11.87
C CYS A 41 2.94 -15.55 -12.27
N GLU A 42 2.03 -14.81 -12.90
CA GLU A 42 2.23 -13.39 -13.20
C GLU A 42 2.22 -12.57 -11.92
N PHE A 43 1.24 -12.81 -11.04
CA PHE A 43 1.14 -12.19 -9.73
C PHE A 43 2.43 -12.37 -8.93
N ALA A 44 2.93 -13.60 -8.78
CA ALA A 44 4.16 -13.85 -8.02
C ALA A 44 5.42 -13.19 -8.61
N ARG A 45 5.43 -12.88 -9.93
CA ARG A 45 6.58 -12.23 -10.59
C ARG A 45 6.56 -10.71 -10.48
N THR A 46 5.37 -10.11 -10.44
CA THR A 46 5.20 -8.64 -10.44
C THR A 46 4.88 -8.07 -9.07
N PHE A 47 4.34 -8.91 -8.18
CA PHE A 47 3.95 -8.50 -6.84
C PHE A 47 5.16 -8.29 -5.95
N HIS A 48 5.28 -7.08 -5.43
CA HIS A 48 6.26 -6.70 -4.42
C HIS A 48 5.54 -6.70 -3.07
N PRO A 49 5.81 -7.69 -2.20
CA PRO A 49 5.08 -7.83 -0.95
C PRO A 49 5.46 -6.69 0.01
N GLU A 50 4.51 -5.81 0.26
CA GLU A 50 4.61 -4.77 1.29
C GLU A 50 3.59 -5.07 2.41
N PRO A 51 3.74 -4.49 3.60
CA PRO A 51 2.77 -4.66 4.67
C PRO A 51 1.45 -3.96 4.34
N GLY A 52 0.31 -4.63 4.52
CA GLY A 52 -1.00 -4.03 4.26
C GLY A 52 -2.07 -5.03 3.82
N THR A 53 -3.28 -4.53 3.60
CA THR A 53 -4.42 -5.33 3.14
C THR A 53 -4.59 -5.21 1.63
N TYR A 54 -4.57 -6.34 0.94
CA TYR A 54 -4.66 -6.44 -0.50
C TYR A 54 -6.00 -7.00 -0.94
N HIS A 55 -6.55 -6.42 -2.01
CA HIS A 55 -7.75 -6.89 -2.70
C HIS A 55 -7.38 -7.08 -4.17
N VAL A 56 -7.25 -8.33 -4.61
CA VAL A 56 -6.75 -8.66 -5.95
C VAL A 56 -7.65 -9.68 -6.64
N LEU A 57 -7.74 -9.61 -7.96
CA LEU A 57 -8.38 -10.62 -8.77
C LEU A 57 -7.31 -11.58 -9.33
N ILE A 58 -7.36 -12.84 -8.91
CA ILE A 58 -6.44 -13.87 -9.38
C ILE A 58 -7.22 -14.90 -10.21
N ILE A 59 -6.68 -15.27 -11.37
CA ILE A 59 -7.23 -16.34 -12.21
C ILE A 59 -6.96 -17.68 -11.52
N HIS A 60 -8.03 -18.39 -11.13
CA HIS A 60 -7.91 -19.69 -10.48
C HIS A 60 -7.17 -20.69 -11.40
N PRO A 61 -6.10 -21.37 -10.92
CA PRO A 61 -5.20 -22.15 -11.78
C PRO A 61 -5.84 -23.39 -12.43
N VAL A 62 -7.04 -23.79 -12.00
CA VAL A 62 -7.75 -24.99 -12.47
C VAL A 62 -9.00 -24.59 -13.24
N LYS A 63 -9.87 -23.78 -12.61
CA LYS A 63 -11.12 -23.33 -13.23
C LYS A 63 -10.94 -22.25 -14.29
N ARG A 64 -9.79 -21.59 -14.33
CA ARG A 64 -9.49 -20.47 -15.25
C ARG A 64 -10.48 -19.30 -15.14
N CYS A 65 -11.13 -19.15 -13.99
CA CYS A 65 -12.03 -18.04 -13.70
C CYS A 65 -11.34 -17.04 -12.75
N PRO A 66 -11.60 -15.73 -12.89
CA PRO A 66 -11.20 -14.73 -11.91
C PRO A 66 -11.84 -15.02 -10.54
N VAL A 67 -11.05 -14.96 -9.48
CA VAL A 67 -11.53 -15.08 -8.10
C VAL A 67 -10.98 -13.91 -7.28
N PRO A 68 -11.83 -13.17 -6.56
CA PRO A 68 -11.37 -12.14 -5.65
C PRO A 68 -10.67 -12.79 -4.46
N VAL A 69 -9.49 -12.26 -4.13
CA VAL A 69 -8.70 -12.68 -2.98
C VAL A 69 -8.39 -11.45 -2.13
N CYS A 70 -8.78 -11.53 -0.86
CA CYS A 70 -8.50 -10.50 0.13
C CYS A 70 -7.59 -11.10 1.20
N PHE A 71 -6.45 -10.46 1.47
CA PHE A 71 -5.50 -10.93 2.47
C PHE A 71 -4.70 -9.76 3.04
N THR A 72 -4.18 -9.94 4.24
CA THR A 72 -3.36 -8.92 4.91
C THR A 72 -1.93 -9.44 5.09
N LEU A 73 -0.95 -8.69 4.61
CA LEU A 73 0.46 -9.00 4.83
C LEU A 73 0.97 -8.28 6.08
N PRO A 74 1.58 -9.01 7.02
CA PRO A 74 2.21 -8.39 8.19
C PRO A 74 3.49 -7.64 7.81
N PRO A 75 4.02 -6.79 8.71
CA PRO A 75 5.33 -6.17 8.56
C PRO A 75 6.45 -7.21 8.40
N GLY A 76 7.40 -6.92 7.51
CA GLY A 76 8.60 -7.74 7.28
C GLY A 76 8.88 -7.95 5.80
N CYS A 77 9.92 -8.75 5.51
CA CYS A 77 10.34 -9.08 4.16
C CYS A 77 10.07 -10.57 3.89
N PRO A 78 8.91 -10.95 3.34
CA PRO A 78 8.61 -12.35 3.12
C PRO A 78 9.37 -12.92 1.93
N SER A 79 9.74 -14.19 2.03
CA SER A 79 10.05 -15.02 0.88
C SER A 79 8.75 -15.47 0.22
N VAL A 80 8.60 -15.22 -1.09
CA VAL A 80 7.40 -15.60 -1.84
C VAL A 80 7.62 -16.95 -2.50
N HIS A 81 6.84 -17.95 -2.11
CA HIS A 81 6.87 -19.28 -2.69
C HIS A 81 5.61 -19.54 -3.53
N LEU A 82 5.84 -19.90 -4.78
CA LEU A 82 4.78 -20.22 -5.73
C LEU A 82 4.63 -21.75 -5.87
N GLY A 83 3.50 -22.27 -5.38
CA GLY A 83 3.08 -23.64 -5.60
C GLY A 83 2.17 -23.78 -6.84
N LYS A 84 1.78 -25.02 -7.16
CA LYS A 84 0.85 -25.29 -8.29
C LYS A 84 -0.54 -24.68 -8.07
N ARG A 85 -0.97 -24.56 -6.80
CA ARG A 85 -2.31 -24.10 -6.41
C ARG A 85 -2.28 -23.26 -5.13
N GLU A 86 -1.12 -22.74 -4.77
CA GLU A 86 -0.98 -21.93 -3.58
C GLU A 86 0.14 -20.92 -3.75
N LEU A 87 0.03 -19.83 -3.00
CA LEU A 87 1.02 -18.80 -2.85
C LEU A 87 1.29 -18.65 -1.35
N VAL A 88 2.55 -18.73 -0.96
CA VAL A 88 2.98 -18.62 0.44
C VAL A 88 3.88 -17.42 0.57
N PHE A 89 3.57 -16.55 1.54
CA PHE A 89 4.44 -15.47 2.00
C PHE A 89 5.06 -15.93 3.32
N ASP A 90 6.30 -16.39 3.26
CA ASP A 90 7.03 -16.92 4.40
C ASP A 90 7.89 -15.83 5.05
N TYR A 91 7.58 -15.48 6.30
CA TYR A 91 8.32 -14.50 7.11
C TYR A 91 9.26 -15.17 8.13
N GLY A 92 9.54 -16.47 7.98
CA GLY A 92 10.41 -17.27 8.85
C GLY A 92 9.71 -17.86 10.07
N CYS A 93 8.98 -17.03 10.83
CA CYS A 93 8.22 -17.47 12.04
C CYS A 93 6.70 -17.45 11.86
N GLN A 94 6.22 -16.88 10.76
CA GLN A 94 4.80 -16.72 10.44
C GLN A 94 4.65 -16.84 8.93
N ALA A 95 3.49 -17.32 8.47
CA ALA A 95 3.24 -17.47 7.03
C ALA A 95 1.82 -17.03 6.67
N VAL A 96 1.70 -16.36 5.53
CA VAL A 96 0.40 -16.08 4.91
C VAL A 96 0.25 -16.97 3.69
N THR A 97 -0.70 -17.90 3.75
CA THR A 97 -0.91 -18.89 2.68
C THR A 97 -2.24 -18.66 1.97
N ILE A 98 -2.18 -18.42 0.66
CA ILE A 98 -3.34 -18.32 -0.23
C ILE A 98 -3.45 -19.61 -1.02
N GLN A 99 -4.46 -20.43 -0.73
CA GLN A 99 -4.64 -21.75 -1.35
C GLN A 99 -5.90 -21.82 -2.21
N PHE A 100 -5.75 -22.26 -3.45
CA PHE A 100 -6.82 -22.41 -4.45
C PHE A 100 -7.34 -23.85 -4.44
N LYS A 101 -8.54 -24.05 -3.88
CA LYS A 101 -9.18 -25.37 -3.76
C LYS A 101 -9.79 -25.79 -5.09
N VAL A 102 -9.45 -27.00 -5.55
CA VAL A 102 -9.97 -27.59 -6.79
C VAL A 102 -11.50 -27.67 -6.77
N LEU A 103 -12.04 -28.20 -5.67
CA LEU A 103 -13.46 -28.37 -5.50
C LEU A 103 -14.09 -27.01 -5.20
N PHE A 104 -15.13 -26.68 -5.97
CA PHE A 104 -15.89 -25.42 -5.89
C PHE A 104 -15.14 -24.14 -6.28
N GLY A 105 -13.82 -24.16 -6.52
CA GLY A 105 -13.09 -22.97 -6.96
C GLY A 105 -12.90 -21.93 -5.85
N ARG A 106 -12.91 -22.39 -4.60
CA ARG A 106 -12.79 -21.54 -3.42
C ARG A 106 -11.33 -21.20 -3.18
N VAL A 107 -11.10 -20.02 -2.61
CA VAL A 107 -9.79 -19.61 -2.10
C VAL A 107 -9.84 -19.65 -0.57
N LYS A 108 -8.83 -20.26 0.03
CA LYS A 108 -8.62 -20.25 1.48
C LYS A 108 -7.39 -19.40 1.76
N VAL A 109 -7.51 -18.40 2.61
CA VAL A 109 -6.38 -17.66 3.17
C VAL A 109 -6.16 -18.16 4.60
N SER A 110 -4.93 -18.55 4.93
CA SER A 110 -4.54 -19.00 6.28
C SER A 110 -3.39 -18.12 6.77
N TYR A 111 -3.40 -17.83 8.07
CA TYR A 111 -2.38 -17.07 8.78
C TYR A 111 -1.84 -18.00 9.85
N ASP A 112 -0.62 -18.47 9.66
CA ASP A 112 0.10 -19.39 10.56
C ASP A 112 1.14 -18.62 11.38
#